data_AF-A0A1S3DQI0-F1
#
_entry.id   AF-A0A1S3DQI0-F1
#
_cell.length_a   1.000
_cell.length_b   1.000
_cell.length_c   1.000
_cell.angle_alpha   90.00
_cell.angle_beta   90.00
_cell.angle_gamma   90.00
#
_symmetry.space_group_name_H-M   'P 1'
#
loop_
_entity.id
_entity.type
_entity.pdbx_description
1 polymer ?
#
loop_
_entity_poly.entity_id
_entity_poly.type
_entity_poly.pdbx_seq_one_letter_code
_entity_poly.pdbx_strand_id
1 'polypeptide(L)'
;VAMAGDFILAVACQMISRLRDNDVTLTLSQIMTDLVQGEFMQLGSKETENERFAHYLTKTYRKTASLIANCVKASAMLGGADDKLSEVAFEYGRNLGIAFQLVDDLLDFISSSDAMGKPTAADLKLGLATAPVLFACEKFPELNPMIMRRFQEPGDVEKAFEFVHKSQGLEQTKFLARKH
;
A
#
# COMPACT_ATOMS: atom_id res chain seq x y z
N VAL A 1 11.91 -15.35 -14.17
CA VAL A 1 10.82 -14.63 -13.49
C VAL A 1 10.28 -13.49 -14.37
N ALA A 2 11.12 -12.59 -14.88
CA ALA A 2 10.69 -11.48 -15.77
C ALA A 2 9.83 -11.93 -16.97
N MET A 3 10.33 -12.86 -17.80
CA MET A 3 9.58 -13.34 -18.98
C MET A 3 8.22 -14.00 -18.66
N ALA A 4 8.06 -14.59 -17.47
CA ALA A 4 6.78 -15.15 -17.05
C ALA A 4 5.78 -14.05 -16.69
N GLY A 5 6.25 -12.97 -16.05
CA GLY A 5 5.43 -11.79 -15.79
C GLY A 5 4.98 -11.10 -17.08
N ASP A 6 5.90 -10.91 -18.03
CA ASP A 6 5.60 -10.32 -19.34
C ASP A 6 4.57 -11.16 -20.11
N PHE A 7 4.67 -12.48 -20.04
CA PHE A 7 3.70 -13.39 -20.64
C PHE A 7 2.31 -13.25 -20.00
N ILE A 8 2.21 -13.23 -18.67
CA ILE A 8 0.93 -13.05 -17.97
C ILE A 8 0.31 -11.70 -18.34
N LEU A 9 1.10 -10.63 -18.39
CA LEU A 9 0.65 -9.31 -18.80
C LEU A 9 0.14 -9.32 -20.25
N ALA A 10 0.87 -9.95 -21.17
CA ALA A 10 0.43 -10.08 -22.56
C ALA A 10 -0.91 -10.82 -22.68
N VAL A 11 -1.09 -11.91 -21.92
CA VAL A 11 -2.35 -12.65 -21.86
C VAL A 11 -3.47 -11.79 -21.29
N ALA A 12 -3.23 -11.05 -20.20
CA ALA A 12 -4.21 -10.14 -19.62
C ALA A 12 -4.64 -9.05 -20.62
N CYS A 13 -3.71 -8.41 -21.33
CA CYS A 13 -4.01 -7.45 -22.38
C CYS A 13 -4.86 -8.05 -23.52
N GLN A 14 -4.55 -9.29 -23.93
CA GLN A 14 -5.38 -10.01 -24.91
C GLN A 14 -6.79 -10.29 -24.37
N MET A 15 -6.94 -10.66 -23.10
CA MET A 15 -8.25 -10.88 -22.50
C MET A 15 -9.07 -9.58 -22.41
N ILE A 16 -8.44 -8.49 -21.98
CA ILE A 16 -9.08 -7.17 -21.88
C ILE A 16 -9.54 -6.68 -23.25
N SER A 17 -8.68 -6.74 -24.28
CA SER A 17 -9.05 -6.31 -25.64
C SER A 17 -10.21 -7.10 -26.26
N ARG A 18 -10.43 -8.35 -25.83
CA ARG A 18 -11.57 -9.17 -26.29
C ARG A 18 -12.90 -8.70 -25.71
N LEU A 19 -12.91 -7.89 -24.65
CA LEU A 19 -14.13 -7.29 -24.10
C LEU A 19 -14.77 -6.29 -25.09
N ARG A 20 -13.97 -5.72 -26.00
CA ARG A 20 -14.42 -4.74 -27.02
C ARG A 20 -15.15 -3.53 -26.42
N ASP A 21 -14.74 -3.13 -25.23
CA ASP A 21 -15.22 -1.96 -24.52
C ASP A 21 -14.04 -1.04 -24.22
N ASN A 22 -14.05 0.16 -24.80
CA ASN A 22 -12.94 1.10 -24.70
C ASN A 22 -12.79 1.68 -23.29
N ASP A 23 -13.91 1.96 -22.62
CA ASP A 23 -13.89 2.59 -21.30
C ASP A 23 -13.42 1.59 -20.23
N VAL A 24 -13.84 0.32 -20.34
CA VAL A 24 -13.32 -0.77 -19.51
C VAL A 24 -11.84 -1.01 -19.78
N THR A 25 -11.42 -1.00 -21.06
CA THR A 25 -10.01 -1.17 -21.43
C THR A 25 -9.14 -0.06 -20.84
N LEU A 26 -9.58 1.20 -20.94
CA LEU A 26 -8.90 2.34 -20.35
C LEU A 26 -8.80 2.21 -18.83
N THR A 27 -9.92 1.90 -18.17
CA THR A 27 -10.00 1.69 -16.71
C THR A 27 -9.01 0.63 -16.23
N LEU A 28 -8.97 -0.53 -16.89
CA LEU A 28 -8.04 -1.60 -16.50
C LEU A 28 -6.59 -1.29 -16.88
N SER A 29 -6.34 -0.55 -17.97
CA SER A 29 -4.98 -0.16 -18.35
C SER A 29 -4.32 0.79 -17.32
N GLN A 30 -5.13 1.62 -16.63
CA GLN A 30 -4.64 2.52 -15.58
C GLN A 30 -3.95 1.77 -14.43
N ILE A 31 -4.39 0.54 -14.15
CA ILE A 31 -3.78 -0.33 -13.13
C ILE A 31 -2.29 -0.52 -13.42
N MET A 32 -1.92 -0.76 -14.67
CA MET A 32 -0.51 -0.99 -15.03
C MET A 32 0.35 0.25 -14.82
N THR A 33 -0.17 1.42 -15.20
CA THR A 33 0.50 2.70 -14.95
C THR A 33 0.66 2.94 -13.45
N ASP A 34 -0.38 2.70 -12.67
CA ASP A 34 -0.37 2.90 -11.22
C ASP A 34 0.62 1.95 -10.53
N LEU A 35 0.58 0.65 -10.84
CA LEU A 35 1.50 -0.33 -10.27
C LEU A 35 2.96 0.03 -10.52
N VAL A 36 3.31 0.37 -11.76
CA VAL A 36 4.68 0.76 -12.13
C VAL A 36 5.09 2.04 -11.41
N GLN A 37 4.22 3.05 -11.35
CA GLN A 37 4.50 4.29 -10.61
C GLN A 37 4.67 4.02 -9.10
N GLY A 38 3.86 3.14 -8.52
CA GLY A 38 3.96 2.71 -7.13
C GLY A 38 5.31 2.07 -6.80
N GLU A 39 5.85 1.24 -7.70
CA GLU A 39 7.19 0.68 -7.55
C GLU A 39 8.30 1.74 -7.64
N PHE A 40 8.19 2.70 -8.57
CA PHE A 40 9.15 3.80 -8.65
C PHE A 40 9.15 4.68 -7.39
N MET A 41 7.98 4.95 -6.82
CA MET A 41 7.84 5.69 -5.56
C MET A 41 8.50 4.99 -4.37
N GLN A 42 8.64 3.65 -4.41
CA GLN A 42 9.36 2.88 -3.40
C GLN A 42 10.88 3.01 -3.54
N LEU A 43 11.38 3.12 -4.78
CA LEU A 43 12.81 3.21 -5.08
C LEU A 43 13.39 4.61 -4.80
N GLY A 44 12.64 5.65 -5.18
CA GLY A 44 13.06 7.05 -5.09
C GLY A 44 12.30 7.77 -3.99
N SER A 45 12.94 7.95 -2.84
CA SER A 45 12.32 8.63 -1.70
C SER A 45 13.33 9.41 -0.87
N LYS A 46 13.30 10.74 -1.01
CA LYS A 46 13.86 11.73 -0.09
C LYS A 46 12.72 12.65 0.33
N GLU A 47 11.65 12.11 0.89
CA GLU A 47 10.53 12.94 1.35
C GLU A 47 10.90 13.70 2.61
N THR A 48 10.39 14.93 2.71
CA THR A 48 10.38 15.65 3.98
C THR A 48 9.43 14.98 4.96
N GLU A 49 9.62 15.20 6.27
CA GLU A 49 8.78 14.63 7.32
C GLU A 49 7.27 14.84 7.08
N ASN A 50 6.89 16.04 6.63
CA ASN A 50 5.50 16.42 6.36
C ASN A 50 4.87 15.70 5.15
N GLU A 51 5.69 15.18 4.24
CA GLU A 51 5.22 14.56 3.00
C GLU A 51 5.12 13.03 3.09
N ARG A 52 5.81 12.41 4.06
CA ARG A 52 5.93 10.95 4.15
C ARG A 52 4.61 10.21 4.24
N PHE A 53 3.67 10.72 5.04
CA PHE A 53 2.38 10.06 5.20
C PHE A 53 1.53 10.14 3.93
N ALA A 54 1.52 11.30 3.27
CA ALA A 54 0.84 11.49 1.99
C ALA A 54 1.47 10.63 0.88
N HIS A 55 2.81 10.55 0.86
CA HIS A 55 3.54 9.68 -0.05
C HIS A 55 3.22 8.20 0.19
N TYR A 56 3.20 7.78 1.47
CA TYR A 56 2.79 6.43 1.86
C TYR A 56 1.39 6.10 1.34
N LEU A 57 0.38 6.95 1.59
CA LEU A 57 -0.99 6.71 1.12
C LEU A 57 -1.07 6.66 -0.41
N THR A 58 -0.35 7.54 -1.10
CA THR A 58 -0.32 7.57 -2.57
C THR A 58 0.33 6.29 -3.12
N LYS A 59 1.44 5.86 -2.52
CA LYS A 59 2.10 4.59 -2.85
C LYS A 59 1.16 3.40 -2.60
N THR A 60 0.52 3.35 -1.44
CA THR A 60 -0.43 2.30 -1.05
C THR A 60 -1.61 2.22 -2.02
N TYR A 61 -2.16 3.37 -2.44
CA TYR A 61 -3.18 3.39 -3.47
C TYR A 61 -2.65 2.79 -4.77
N ARG A 62 -1.51 3.27 -5.28
CA ARG A 62 -0.97 2.85 -6.57
C ARG A 62 -0.58 1.37 -6.62
N LYS A 63 0.08 0.88 -5.57
CA LYS A 63 0.64 -0.47 -5.50
C LYS A 63 -0.39 -1.54 -5.13
N THR A 64 -1.41 -1.17 -4.36
CA THR A 64 -2.38 -2.14 -3.82
C THR A 64 -3.80 -1.80 -4.22
N ALA A 65 -4.30 -0.60 -3.87
CA ALA A 65 -5.72 -0.30 -3.99
C ALA A 65 -6.20 -0.05 -5.43
N SER A 66 -5.34 0.45 -6.33
CA SER A 66 -5.70 0.79 -7.71
C SER A 66 -6.16 -0.44 -8.49
N LEU A 67 -5.51 -1.59 -8.28
CA LEU A 67 -5.94 -2.87 -8.87
C LEU A 67 -7.38 -3.20 -8.46
N ILE A 68 -7.69 -3.15 -7.17
CA ILE A 68 -9.01 -3.48 -6.63
C ILE A 68 -10.05 -2.47 -7.11
N ALA A 69 -9.76 -1.17 -7.00
CA ALA A 69 -10.65 -0.08 -7.39
C ALA A 69 -11.05 -0.17 -8.87
N ASN A 70 -10.08 -0.31 -9.77
CA ASN A 70 -10.34 -0.37 -11.20
C ASN A 70 -11.00 -1.69 -11.63
N CYS A 71 -10.68 -2.83 -10.99
CA CYS A 71 -11.37 -4.09 -11.26
C CYS A 71 -12.85 -4.06 -10.85
N VAL A 72 -13.16 -3.48 -9.68
CA VAL A 72 -14.53 -3.35 -9.19
C VAL A 72 -15.31 -2.36 -10.08
N LYS A 73 -14.70 -1.22 -10.46
CA LYS A 73 -15.27 -0.27 -11.43
C LYS A 73 -15.56 -0.92 -12.79
N ALA A 74 -14.56 -1.58 -13.38
CA ALA A 74 -14.69 -2.27 -14.65
C ALA A 74 -15.80 -3.35 -14.63
N SER A 75 -15.95 -4.06 -13.51
CA SER A 75 -17.00 -5.06 -13.34
C SER A 75 -18.40 -4.43 -13.32
N ALA A 76 -18.56 -3.27 -12.67
CA ALA A 76 -19.81 -2.53 -12.67
C ALA A 76 -20.16 -2.02 -14.09
N MET A 77 -19.17 -1.48 -14.81
CA MET A 77 -19.33 -1.01 -16.19
C MET A 77 -19.79 -2.15 -17.12
N LEU A 78 -19.12 -3.30 -17.06
CA LEU A 78 -19.51 -4.50 -17.83
C LEU A 78 -20.91 -5.02 -17.46
N GLY A 79 -21.36 -4.77 -16.24
CA GLY A 79 -22.71 -5.06 -15.78
C GLY A 79 -23.78 -4.07 -16.26
N GLY A 80 -23.40 -3.03 -17.00
CA GLY A 80 -24.32 -1.99 -17.48
C GLY A 80 -24.70 -0.97 -16.42
N ALA A 81 -23.91 -0.82 -15.36
CA ALA A 81 -24.09 0.25 -14.37
C ALA A 81 -23.90 1.62 -15.01
N ASP A 82 -24.58 2.64 -14.49
CA ASP A 82 -24.32 4.02 -14.89
C ASP A 82 -22.98 4.53 -14.32
N ASP A 83 -22.54 5.70 -14.78
CA ASP A 83 -21.26 6.32 -14.37
C ASP A 83 -21.22 6.54 -12.85
N LYS A 84 -22.36 6.90 -12.25
CA LYS A 84 -22.45 7.18 -10.83
C LYS A 84 -22.20 5.92 -10.01
N LEU A 85 -22.85 4.82 -10.35
CA LEU A 85 -22.68 3.54 -9.67
C LEU A 85 -21.29 2.96 -9.93
N SER A 86 -20.75 3.12 -11.14
CA SER A 86 -19.38 2.72 -11.47
C SER A 86 -18.34 3.47 -10.62
N GLU A 87 -18.55 4.77 -10.37
CA GLU A 87 -17.68 5.56 -9.50
C GLU A 87 -17.82 5.20 -8.03
N VAL A 88 -19.04 4.89 -7.56
CA VAL A 88 -19.24 4.35 -6.21
C VAL A 88 -18.51 3.00 -6.05
N ALA A 89 -18.55 2.15 -7.07
CA ALA A 89 -17.85 0.87 -7.10
C ALA A 89 -16.33 1.06 -7.05
N PHE A 90 -15.80 2.07 -7.77
CA PHE A 90 -14.41 2.47 -7.69
C PHE A 90 -14.00 2.90 -6.28
N GLU A 91 -14.75 3.81 -5.67
CA GLU A 91 -14.46 4.31 -4.32
C GLU A 91 -14.54 3.18 -3.28
N TYR A 92 -15.49 2.25 -3.42
CA TYR A 92 -15.53 1.05 -2.59
C TYR A 92 -14.23 0.24 -2.71
N GLY A 93 -13.82 -0.10 -3.92
CA GLY A 93 -12.60 -0.89 -4.15
C GLY A 93 -11.33 -0.16 -3.69
N ARG A 94 -11.29 1.16 -3.88
CA ARG A 94 -10.19 2.03 -3.41
C ARG A 94 -10.07 2.01 -1.90
N ASN A 95 -11.16 2.24 -1.17
CA ASN A 95 -11.13 2.25 0.29
C ASN A 95 -10.84 0.85 0.85
N LEU A 96 -11.46 -0.19 0.29
CA LEU A 96 -11.16 -1.58 0.66
C LEU A 96 -9.67 -1.92 0.48
N GLY A 97 -9.06 -1.52 -0.64
CA GLY A 97 -7.65 -1.78 -0.90
C GLY A 97 -6.69 -1.01 0.03
N ILE A 98 -7.02 0.23 0.40
CA ILE A 98 -6.25 1.00 1.38
C ILE A 98 -6.39 0.37 2.77
N ALA A 99 -7.60 0.04 3.19
CA ALA A 99 -7.86 -0.63 4.46
C ALA A 99 -7.12 -1.97 4.56
N PHE A 100 -7.14 -2.76 3.47
CA PHE A 100 -6.42 -4.03 3.39
C PHE A 100 -4.92 -3.85 3.66
N GLN A 101 -4.26 -2.89 2.99
CA GLN A 101 -2.83 -2.65 3.20
C GLN A 101 -2.54 -2.13 4.61
N LEU A 102 -3.37 -1.24 5.16
CA LEU A 102 -3.19 -0.75 6.54
C LEU A 102 -3.29 -1.89 7.57
N VAL A 103 -4.15 -2.87 7.34
CA VAL A 103 -4.27 -4.07 8.19
C VAL A 103 -3.06 -4.99 8.01
N ASP A 104 -2.57 -5.18 6.78
CA ASP A 104 -1.35 -5.95 6.50
C ASP A 104 -0.13 -5.35 7.22
N ASP A 105 0.06 -4.03 7.09
CA ASP A 105 1.09 -3.27 7.79
C ASP A 105 0.95 -3.41 9.32
N LEU A 106 -0.28 -3.44 9.85
CA LEU A 106 -0.53 -3.65 11.28
C LEU A 106 -0.13 -5.07 11.73
N LEU A 107 -0.44 -6.08 10.92
CA LEU A 107 -0.15 -7.48 11.21
C LEU A 107 1.36 -7.78 11.21
N ASP A 108 2.16 -7.07 10.41
CA ASP A 108 3.63 -7.17 10.44
C ASP A 108 4.21 -6.85 11.83
N PHE A 109 3.54 -5.96 12.58
CA PHE A 109 3.94 -5.60 13.96
C PHE A 109 3.30 -6.52 15.01
N ILE A 110 2.01 -6.87 14.90
CA ILE A 110 1.31 -7.66 15.92
C ILE A 110 1.77 -9.12 15.96
N SER A 111 1.94 -9.75 14.78
CA SER A 111 2.30 -11.18 14.67
C SER A 111 3.62 -11.55 15.35
N SER A 112 4.46 -10.56 15.64
CA SER A 112 5.74 -10.70 16.32
C SER A 112 5.68 -10.60 17.85
N SER A 113 4.52 -10.28 18.43
CA SER A 113 4.32 -10.19 19.89
C SER A 113 3.89 -11.52 20.53
N ASP A 114 3.15 -12.37 19.81
CA ASP A 114 2.65 -13.66 20.30
C ASP A 114 3.65 -14.82 20.10
N ALA A 115 4.64 -14.67 19.21
CA ALA A 115 5.69 -15.66 18.97
C ALA A 115 7.02 -15.21 19.61
N MET A 116 7.32 -15.74 20.80
CA MET A 116 8.59 -15.55 21.51
C MET A 116 9.81 -15.70 20.58
N GLY A 117 10.60 -14.62 20.42
CA GLY A 117 11.97 -14.74 19.93
C GLY A 117 12.61 -13.44 19.45
N LYS A 118 12.12 -12.86 18.35
CA LYS A 118 12.66 -11.62 17.72
C LYS A 118 11.57 -10.92 16.90
N PRO A 119 11.62 -9.59 16.73
CA PRO A 119 10.71 -8.89 15.82
C PRO A 119 10.80 -9.50 14.42
N THR A 120 9.68 -9.99 13.88
CA THR A 120 9.62 -10.40 12.47
C THR A 120 9.77 -9.16 11.61
N ALA A 121 9.00 -8.10 11.91
CA ALA A 121 9.10 -6.72 11.40
C ALA A 121 9.73 -6.68 10.00
N ALA A 122 9.10 -7.40 9.08
CA ALA A 122 9.71 -7.70 7.80
C ALA A 122 9.88 -6.41 7.00
N ASP A 123 8.92 -5.49 7.13
CA ASP A 123 8.98 -4.18 6.50
C ASP A 123 10.16 -3.36 6.98
N LEU A 124 10.40 -3.31 8.31
CA LEU A 124 11.54 -2.59 8.87
C LEU A 124 12.87 -3.18 8.36
N LYS A 125 12.99 -4.51 8.28
CA LYS A 125 14.19 -5.18 7.75
C LYS A 125 14.40 -4.92 6.25
N LEU A 126 13.33 -4.67 5.51
CA LEU A 126 13.38 -4.25 4.11
C LEU A 126 13.61 -2.74 3.94
N GLY A 127 13.73 -2.00 5.05
CA GLY A 127 13.96 -0.56 5.05
C GLY A 127 12.70 0.27 4.80
N LEU A 128 11.52 -0.32 5.00
CA LEU A 128 10.23 0.30 4.72
C LEU A 128 9.62 0.88 6.01
N ALA A 129 9.20 2.14 5.93
CA ALA A 129 8.41 2.79 6.97
C ALA A 129 6.93 2.76 6.57
N THR A 130 6.15 1.94 7.25
CA THR A 130 4.71 1.78 7.04
C THR A 130 3.89 2.61 8.04
N ALA A 131 2.55 2.60 7.90
CA ALA A 131 1.67 3.46 8.69
C ALA A 131 1.94 3.44 10.21
N PRO A 132 2.17 2.28 10.88
CA PRO A 132 2.46 2.25 12.31
C PRO A 132 3.69 3.06 12.69
N VAL A 133 4.75 3.00 11.88
CA VAL A 133 6.00 3.73 12.09
C VAL A 133 5.81 5.22 11.85
N LEU A 134 5.10 5.58 10.78
CA LEU A 134 4.88 6.98 10.42
C LEU A 134 4.04 7.69 11.48
N PHE A 135 3.01 7.04 12.02
CA PHE A 135 2.26 7.56 13.16
C PHE A 135 3.09 7.64 14.44
N ALA A 136 3.95 6.65 14.69
CA ALA A 136 4.83 6.68 15.86
C ALA A 136 5.82 7.86 15.84
N CYS A 137 6.14 8.43 14.67
CA CYS A 137 7.02 9.60 14.54
C CYS A 137 6.48 10.84 15.27
N GLU A 138 5.15 10.98 15.39
CA GLU A 138 4.52 12.10 16.12
C GLU A 138 4.97 12.12 17.60
N LYS A 139 5.10 10.93 18.21
CA LYS A 139 5.54 10.77 19.60
C LYS A 139 7.05 10.61 19.73
N PHE A 140 7.68 9.96 18.75
CA PHE A 140 9.11 9.66 18.75
C PHE A 140 9.78 10.18 17.48
N PRO A 141 10.10 11.49 17.41
CA PRO A 141 10.77 12.10 16.24
C PRO A 141 12.14 11.48 15.92
N GLU A 142 12.74 10.76 16.86
CA GLU A 142 13.96 9.94 16.68
C GLU A 142 13.82 8.87 15.59
N LEU A 143 12.60 8.49 15.22
CA LEU A 143 12.33 7.60 14.08
C LEU A 143 12.68 8.26 12.74
N ASN A 144 12.61 9.59 12.63
CA ASN A 144 12.86 10.29 11.38
C ASN A 144 14.24 10.00 10.76
N PRO A 145 15.36 10.11 11.50
CA PRO A 145 16.67 9.73 10.97
C PRO A 145 16.79 8.23 10.69
N MET A 146 16.13 7.35 11.47
CA MET A 146 16.11 5.89 11.21
C MET A 146 15.46 5.56 9.87
N ILE A 147 14.34 6.22 9.57
CA ILE A 147 13.64 6.09 8.28
C ILE A 147 14.54 6.56 7.12
N MET A 148 15.23 7.69 7.28
CA MET A 148 16.11 8.23 6.22
C MET A 148 17.25 7.29 5.84
N ARG A 149 17.78 6.55 6.83
CA ARG A 149 18.80 5.53 6.60
C ARG A 149 18.22 4.13 6.39
N ARG A 150 16.90 4.02 6.16
CA ARG A 150 16.20 2.75 5.89
C ARG A 150 16.48 1.67 6.93
N PHE A 151 16.55 2.05 8.20
CA PHE A 151 16.81 1.15 9.33
C PHE A 151 18.09 0.30 9.20
N GLN A 152 19.11 0.81 8.51
CA GLN A 152 20.34 0.06 8.21
C GLN A 152 21.37 0.07 9.36
N GLU A 153 21.21 0.91 10.38
CA GLU A 153 22.15 0.92 11.52
C GLU A 153 21.81 -0.20 12.53
N PRO A 154 22.82 -0.78 13.22
CA PRO A 154 22.58 -1.79 14.24
C PRO A 154 21.64 -1.30 15.34
N GLY A 155 20.56 -2.04 15.61
CA GLY A 155 19.58 -1.70 16.63
C GLY A 155 18.41 -0.83 16.15
N ASP A 156 18.43 -0.35 14.89
CA ASP A 156 17.35 0.48 14.34
C ASP A 156 16.02 -0.25 14.32
N VAL A 157 16.01 -1.49 13.84
CA VAL A 157 14.80 -2.30 13.71
C VAL A 157 14.20 -2.56 15.09
N GLU A 158 15.01 -2.96 16.07
CA GLU A 158 14.58 -3.23 17.43
C GLU A 158 14.03 -1.97 18.11
N LYS A 159 14.74 -0.84 17.98
CA LYS A 159 14.35 0.43 18.58
C LYS A 159 13.09 1.00 17.93
N ALA A 160 12.97 0.93 16.60
CA ALA A 160 11.78 1.37 15.89
C ALA A 160 10.57 0.53 16.25
N PHE A 161 10.73 -0.80 16.35
CA PHE A 161 9.70 -1.71 16.80
C PHE A 161 9.20 -1.38 18.22
N GLU A 162 10.12 -1.12 19.14
CA GLU A 162 9.81 -0.70 20.51
C GLU A 162 9.05 0.63 20.55
N PHE A 163 9.47 1.61 19.76
CA PHE A 163 8.81 2.91 19.66
C PHE A 163 7.40 2.81 19.11
N VAL A 164 7.16 1.97 18.10
CA VAL A 164 5.81 1.72 17.61
C VAL A 164 4.91 1.19 18.74
N HIS A 165 5.38 0.20 19.52
CA HIS A 165 4.62 -0.37 20.65
C HIS A 165 4.43 0.59 21.83
N LYS A 166 5.39 1.48 22.07
CA LYS A 166 5.28 2.53 23.10
C LYS A 166 4.49 3.76 22.64
N SER A 167 4.12 3.82 21.37
CA SER A 167 3.34 4.91 20.76
C SER A 167 1.86 4.55 20.63
N GLN A 168 1.11 5.38 19.90
CA GLN A 168 -0.26 5.08 19.46
C GLN A 168 -0.30 4.64 17.98
N GLY A 169 0.84 4.35 17.36
CA GLY A 169 0.93 4.09 15.91
C GLY A 169 0.11 2.88 15.44
N LEU A 170 0.02 1.81 16.25
CA LEU A 170 -0.82 0.65 15.95
C LEU A 170 -2.31 1.01 16.01
N GLU A 171 -2.73 1.76 17.04
CA GLU A 171 -4.14 2.18 17.20
C GLU A 171 -4.56 3.21 16.15
N GLN A 172 -3.69 4.16 15.80
CA GLN A 172 -3.95 5.13 14.73
C GLN A 172 -4.04 4.45 13.37
N THR A 173 -3.17 3.48 13.08
CA THR A 173 -3.26 2.65 11.87
C THR A 173 -4.59 1.90 11.79
N LYS A 174 -4.98 1.25 12.89
CA LYS A 174 -6.26 0.52 12.99
C LYS A 174 -7.47 1.45 12.85
N PHE A 175 -7.41 2.64 13.44
CA PHE A 175 -8.47 3.64 13.31
C PHE A 175 -8.60 4.12 11.87
N LEU A 176 -7.48 4.43 11.20
CA LEU A 176 -7.48 4.83 9.81
C LEU A 176 -8.03 3.71 8.90
N ALA A 177 -7.64 2.46 9.14
CA ALA A 177 -8.13 1.31 8.40
C ALA A 177 -9.66 1.13 8.51
N ARG A 178 -10.26 1.47 9.66
CA ARG A 178 -11.73 1.43 9.85
C ARG A 178 -12.49 2.58 9.22
N LYS A 179 -11.79 3.69 8.94
CA LYS A 179 -12.39 4.88 8.33
C LYS A 179 -12.52 4.71 6.81
N HIS A 180 -11.62 3.94 6.22
CA HIS A 180 -11.73 3.41 4.86
C HIS A 180 -12.70 2.22 4.86
#